data_AF-A0A6I6MTA5-F1
#
_entry.id   AF-A0A6I6MTA5-F1
#
_cell.length_a   1.000
_cell.length_b   1.000
_cell.length_c   1.000
_cell.angle_alpha   90.00
_cell.angle_beta   90.00
_cell.angle_gamma   90.00
#
_symmetry.space_group_name_H-M   'P 1'
#
loop_
_entity.id
_entity.type
_entity.pdbx_description
1 polymer ?
#
loop_
_entity_poly.entity_id
_entity_poly.type
_entity_poly.pdbx_seq_one_letter_code
_entity_poly.pdbx_strand_id
1 'polypeptide(L)'
;MKRPVKRFADNESGVVMIEYTLVFMLLMVLTFGLIEFGIAFHQYNAAETATSVGARYIATRGPVVTGISDCGVATSATAGTNCASVSGSSTWTITCNAGSPSGACQSAVLNALVARMQQFAPEIEAQNVQVVLRGSGLGYVGRGAPVPLITVRLTGMTYDFIAIDDLLGFGVAPMPGFDATLIGEDQNGAGV
;
A
#
# COMPACT_ATOMS: atom_id res chain seq x y z
N MET A 1 5.47 78.03 -15.05
CA MET A 1 4.73 76.75 -15.25
C MET A 1 5.65 75.56 -14.92
N LYS A 2 5.68 75.06 -13.68
CA LYS A 2 6.40 73.82 -13.30
C LYS A 2 5.75 73.20 -12.05
N ARG A 3 4.53 72.67 -12.16
CA ARG A 3 3.83 72.03 -11.02
C ARG A 3 3.09 70.70 -11.26
N PRO A 4 3.07 70.04 -12.44
CA PRO A 4 2.39 68.74 -12.55
C PRO A 4 3.25 67.55 -12.07
N VAL A 5 4.58 67.63 -12.18
CA VAL A 5 5.48 66.47 -11.93
C VAL A 5 5.61 66.09 -10.45
N LYS A 6 5.61 67.07 -9.54
CA LYS A 6 5.73 66.81 -8.09
C LYS A 6 4.52 66.04 -7.53
N ARG A 7 3.32 66.31 -8.07
CA ARG A 7 2.06 65.69 -7.64
C ARG A 7 1.93 64.23 -8.08
N PHE A 8 2.71 63.80 -9.08
CA PHE A 8 2.77 62.42 -9.55
C PHE A 8 3.76 61.58 -8.73
N ALA A 9 4.84 62.19 -8.22
CA ALA A 9 5.83 61.54 -7.36
C ALA A 9 5.32 61.29 -5.93
N ASP A 10 4.43 62.14 -5.42
CA ASP A 10 3.82 62.00 -4.09
C ASP A 10 2.56 61.09 -4.08
N ASN A 11 2.30 60.36 -5.18
CA ASN A 11 1.06 59.61 -5.35
C ASN A 11 1.20 58.15 -4.86
N GLU A 12 0.85 57.89 -3.60
CA GLU A 12 0.94 56.57 -2.94
C GLU A 12 -0.23 55.62 -3.25
N SER A 13 -1.15 56.03 -4.12
CA SER A 13 -2.40 55.31 -4.42
C SER A 13 -2.21 53.90 -5.02
N GLY A 14 -1.01 53.53 -5.44
CA GLY A 14 -0.66 52.17 -5.90
C GLY A 14 -0.01 51.26 -4.84
N VAL A 15 0.43 51.80 -3.70
CA VAL A 15 1.17 51.04 -2.66
C VAL A 15 0.32 49.92 -2.07
N VAL A 16 -0.95 50.22 -1.79
CA VAL A 16 -1.94 49.25 -1.27
C VAL A 16 -2.12 48.05 -2.21
N MET A 17 -2.02 48.26 -3.53
CA MET A 17 -2.16 47.18 -4.50
C MET A 17 -0.98 46.21 -4.42
N ILE A 18 0.25 46.72 -4.24
CA ILE A 18 1.46 45.90 -4.11
C ILE A 18 1.45 45.13 -2.79
N GLU A 19 1.13 45.79 -1.68
CA GLU A 19 1.02 45.14 -0.36
C GLU A 19 -0.01 44.00 -0.39
N TYR A 20 -1.18 44.24 -0.97
CA TYR A 20 -2.20 43.21 -1.13
C TYR A 20 -1.69 42.04 -1.99
N THR A 21 -1.03 42.30 -3.13
CA THR A 21 -0.54 41.22 -4.00
C THR A 21 0.50 40.33 -3.33
N LEU A 22 1.39 40.91 -2.51
CA LEU A 22 2.40 40.14 -1.78
C LEU A 22 1.77 39.25 -0.71
N VAL A 23 0.83 39.79 0.07
CA VAL A 23 0.10 39.02 1.07
C VAL A 23 -0.77 37.94 0.42
N PHE A 24 -1.44 38.27 -0.68
CA PHE A 24 -2.28 37.33 -1.42
C PHE A 24 -1.46 36.18 -2.01
N MET A 25 -0.31 36.46 -2.62
CA MET A 25 0.59 35.43 -3.14
C MET A 25 1.08 34.51 -2.02
N LEU A 26 1.52 35.08 -0.90
CA LEU A 26 1.94 34.32 0.28
C LEU A 26 0.82 33.42 0.81
N LEU A 27 -0.39 33.97 0.93
CA LEU A 27 -1.55 33.24 1.44
C LEU A 27 -1.92 32.09 0.50
N MET A 28 -1.89 32.31 -0.82
CA MET A 28 -2.16 31.26 -1.81
C MET A 28 -1.16 30.12 -1.73
N VAL A 29 0.14 30.41 -1.65
CA VAL A 29 1.17 29.37 -1.49
C VAL A 29 0.92 28.54 -0.22
N LEU A 30 0.59 29.20 0.89
CA LEU A 30 0.33 28.52 2.15
C LEU A 30 -0.96 27.68 2.11
N THR A 31 -2.04 28.18 1.50
CA THR A 31 -3.29 27.42 1.40
C THR A 31 -3.15 26.23 0.47
N PHE A 32 -2.53 26.38 -0.70
CA PHE A 32 -2.28 25.24 -1.60
C PHE A 32 -1.33 24.23 -0.96
N GLY A 33 -0.27 24.69 -0.29
CA GLY A 33 0.64 23.79 0.45
C GLY A 33 -0.07 22.95 1.52
N LEU A 34 -1.02 23.54 2.26
CA LEU A 34 -1.81 22.81 3.24
C LEU A 34 -2.79 21.81 2.60
N ILE A 35 -3.42 22.18 1.48
CA ILE A 35 -4.33 21.28 0.75
C ILE A 35 -3.57 20.05 0.24
N GLU A 36 -2.42 20.27 -0.40
CA GLU A 36 -1.57 19.20 -0.94
C GLU A 36 -1.04 18.29 0.15
N PHE A 37 -0.58 18.86 1.28
CA PHE A 37 -0.18 18.06 2.43
C PHE A 37 -1.34 17.22 2.99
N GLY A 38 -2.55 17.76 3.00
CA GLY A 38 -3.76 17.04 3.40
C GLY A 38 -4.06 15.84 2.50
N ILE A 39 -3.93 16.01 1.18
CA ILE A 39 -4.12 14.94 0.19
C ILE A 39 -3.04 13.85 0.35
N ALA A 40 -1.78 14.24 0.48
CA ALA A 40 -0.68 13.30 0.72
C ALA A 40 -0.88 12.50 2.02
N PHE A 41 -1.30 13.17 3.09
CA PHE A 41 -1.61 12.49 4.35
C PHE A 41 -2.79 11.52 4.21
N HIS A 42 -3.81 11.88 3.42
CA HIS A 42 -4.91 10.97 3.11
C HIS A 42 -4.42 9.73 2.32
N GLN A 43 -3.60 9.91 1.27
CA GLN A 43 -3.02 8.81 0.49
C GLN A 43 -2.22 7.85 1.39
N TYR A 44 -1.43 8.38 2.33
CA TYR A 44 -0.66 7.56 3.28
C TYR A 44 -1.56 6.65 4.13
N ASN A 45 -2.59 7.21 4.77
CA ASN A 45 -3.51 6.44 5.61
C ASN A 45 -4.37 5.46 4.80
N ALA A 46 -4.74 5.84 3.57
CA ALA A 46 -5.47 4.98 2.65
C ALA A 46 -4.63 3.74 2.26
N ALA A 47 -3.33 3.94 1.96
CA ALA A 47 -2.40 2.86 1.63
C ALA A 47 -2.16 1.89 2.81
N GLU A 48 -2.00 2.42 4.03
CA GLU A 48 -1.88 1.60 5.25
C GLU A 48 -3.14 0.75 5.48
N THR A 49 -4.31 1.40 5.39
CA THR A 49 -5.60 0.72 5.54
C THR A 49 -5.82 -0.36 4.48
N ALA A 50 -5.50 -0.06 3.22
CA ALA A 50 -5.59 -1.00 2.11
C ALA A 50 -4.73 -2.25 2.37
N THR A 51 -3.52 -2.07 2.89
CA THR A 51 -2.58 -3.16 3.21
C THR A 51 -3.14 -4.06 4.32
N SER A 52 -3.64 -3.47 5.40
CA SER A 52 -4.25 -4.21 6.52
C SER A 52 -5.49 -5.00 6.08
N VAL A 53 -6.39 -4.37 5.31
CA VAL A 53 -7.57 -5.04 4.76
C VAL A 53 -7.18 -6.14 3.77
N GLY A 54 -6.15 -5.92 2.94
CA GLY A 54 -5.62 -6.91 2.01
C GLY A 54 -5.08 -8.15 2.73
N ALA A 55 -4.34 -7.97 3.82
CA ALA A 55 -3.87 -9.07 4.65
C ALA A 55 -5.03 -9.90 5.23
N ARG A 56 -6.09 -9.24 5.71
CA ARG A 56 -7.30 -9.94 6.19
C ARG A 56 -8.04 -10.67 5.07
N TYR A 57 -8.10 -10.05 3.89
CA TYR A 57 -8.74 -10.67 2.73
C TYR A 57 -8.04 -11.98 2.35
N ILE A 58 -6.71 -11.96 2.23
CA ILE A 58 -5.93 -13.16 1.89
C ILE A 58 -5.95 -14.20 3.01
N ALA A 59 -5.94 -13.77 4.27
CA ALA A 59 -6.00 -14.71 5.40
C ALA A 59 -7.25 -15.58 5.38
N THR A 60 -8.36 -15.06 4.85
CA THR A 60 -9.68 -15.73 4.84
C THR A 60 -10.11 -16.25 3.47
N ARG A 61 -9.39 -15.90 2.40
CA ARG A 61 -9.73 -16.28 1.01
C ARG A 61 -8.49 -16.82 0.34
N GLY A 62 -8.19 -18.09 0.63
CA GLY A 62 -7.12 -18.83 0.00
C GLY A 62 -7.63 -19.92 -0.96
N PRO A 63 -6.71 -20.74 -1.50
CA PRO A 63 -5.27 -20.66 -1.31
C PRO A 63 -4.63 -19.52 -2.12
N VAL A 64 -3.60 -18.85 -1.57
CA VAL A 64 -2.75 -17.97 -2.41
C VAL A 64 -1.82 -18.80 -3.30
N VAL A 65 -1.43 -19.96 -2.79
CA VAL A 65 -0.45 -20.85 -3.42
C VAL A 65 -0.99 -22.27 -3.38
N THR A 66 -0.94 -22.96 -4.50
CA THR A 66 -1.39 -24.36 -4.62
C THR A 66 -0.24 -25.34 -4.45
N GLY A 67 -0.54 -26.62 -4.22
CA GLY A 67 0.48 -27.67 -4.15
C GLY A 67 1.36 -27.62 -2.89
N ILE A 68 0.95 -26.87 -1.87
CA ILE A 68 1.59 -26.89 -0.55
C ILE A 68 0.91 -27.93 0.33
N SER A 69 1.71 -28.76 0.99
CA SER A 69 1.25 -29.76 1.96
C SER A 69 0.77 -29.14 3.28
N ASP A 70 0.07 -29.92 4.10
CA ASP A 70 -0.59 -29.46 5.34
C ASP A 70 0.31 -28.72 6.34
N CYS A 71 1.61 -29.06 6.38
CA CYS A 71 2.58 -28.39 7.25
C CYS A 71 3.57 -27.52 6.46
N GLY A 72 3.31 -27.29 5.17
CA GLY A 72 4.21 -26.59 4.26
C GLY A 72 5.40 -27.40 3.74
N VAL A 73 5.61 -28.59 4.29
CA VAL A 73 6.66 -29.54 3.93
C VAL A 73 6.08 -30.93 3.82
N ALA A 74 6.56 -31.70 2.84
CA ALA A 74 6.18 -33.10 2.70
C ALA A 74 6.57 -33.88 3.96
N THR A 75 5.66 -34.69 4.48
CA THR A 75 5.86 -35.47 5.70
C THR A 75 5.13 -36.80 5.62
N SER A 76 5.69 -37.83 6.23
CA SER A 76 5.07 -39.15 6.41
C SER A 76 4.54 -39.34 7.82
N ALA A 77 4.47 -38.27 8.62
CA ALA A 77 3.88 -38.30 9.95
C ALA A 77 2.39 -38.70 9.88
N THR A 78 1.91 -39.39 10.91
CA THR A 78 0.53 -39.86 10.97
C THR A 78 -0.44 -38.68 10.98
N ALA A 79 -1.61 -38.84 10.34
CA ALA A 79 -2.67 -37.84 10.40
C ALA A 79 -3.01 -37.47 11.86
N GLY A 80 -3.21 -36.18 12.11
CA GLY A 80 -3.37 -35.63 13.46
C GLY A 80 -2.06 -35.22 14.16
N THR A 81 -0.89 -35.54 13.60
CA THR A 81 0.39 -35.03 14.11
C THR A 81 0.43 -33.51 13.99
N ASN A 82 0.75 -32.82 15.08
CA ASN A 82 0.88 -31.37 15.09
C ASN A 82 2.04 -30.92 14.19
N CYS A 83 1.81 -29.92 13.34
CA CYS A 83 2.84 -29.43 12.43
C CYS A 83 4.07 -28.89 13.15
N ALA A 84 3.98 -28.46 14.41
CA ALA A 84 5.12 -28.03 15.21
C ALA A 84 6.11 -29.18 15.50
N SER A 85 5.66 -30.43 15.41
CA SER A 85 6.51 -31.63 15.53
C SER A 85 7.09 -32.10 14.18
N VAL A 86 6.68 -31.48 13.07
CA VAL A 86 7.21 -31.79 11.74
C VAL A 86 8.41 -30.89 11.44
N SER A 87 9.56 -31.51 11.20
CA SER A 87 10.78 -30.78 10.87
C SER A 87 10.60 -29.92 9.62
N GLY A 88 10.93 -28.62 9.72
CA GLY A 88 10.86 -27.67 8.61
C GLY A 88 9.51 -26.98 8.39
N SER A 89 8.49 -27.29 9.20
CA SER A 89 7.14 -26.70 9.08
C SER A 89 7.06 -25.20 9.36
N SER A 90 8.09 -24.64 10.02
CA SER A 90 8.24 -23.22 10.34
C SER A 90 9.31 -22.49 9.53
N THR A 91 10.05 -23.18 8.65
CA THR A 91 11.22 -22.60 7.96
C THR A 91 10.99 -22.28 6.49
N TRP A 92 9.88 -22.72 5.91
CA TRP A 92 9.57 -22.46 4.50
C TRP A 92 9.06 -21.01 4.30
N THR A 93 9.30 -20.47 3.11
CA THR A 93 8.82 -19.14 2.71
C THR A 93 8.50 -19.16 1.22
N ILE A 94 7.35 -18.63 0.84
CA ILE A 94 6.93 -18.45 -0.55
C ILE A 94 6.52 -16.99 -0.73
N THR A 95 6.94 -16.38 -1.83
CA THR A 95 6.63 -14.99 -2.15
C THR A 95 5.90 -14.93 -3.49
N CYS A 96 4.74 -14.29 -3.49
CA CYS A 96 3.93 -14.06 -4.68
C CYS A 96 3.87 -12.56 -4.96
N ASN A 97 4.34 -12.14 -6.14
CA ASN A 97 4.20 -10.77 -6.61
C ASN A 97 2.93 -10.66 -7.45
N ALA A 98 2.01 -9.76 -7.12
CA ALA A 98 0.72 -9.70 -7.81
C ALA A 98 0.85 -9.24 -9.28
N GLY A 99 1.82 -8.37 -9.60
CA GLY A 99 2.10 -7.93 -10.98
C GLY A 99 2.81 -8.96 -11.86
N SER A 100 3.40 -9.99 -11.27
CA SER A 100 4.08 -11.08 -11.99
C SER A 100 3.97 -12.38 -11.19
N PRO A 101 2.75 -12.96 -11.10
CA PRO A 101 2.54 -14.20 -10.39
C PRO A 101 3.30 -15.33 -11.12
N SER A 102 4.11 -16.08 -10.38
CA SER A 102 4.92 -17.16 -10.93
C SER A 102 4.88 -18.40 -10.03
N GLY A 103 5.28 -19.55 -10.59
CA GLY A 103 5.26 -20.82 -9.87
C GLY A 103 3.85 -21.23 -9.46
N ALA A 104 3.66 -21.51 -8.18
CA ALA A 104 2.38 -22.00 -7.63
C ALA A 104 1.43 -20.87 -7.16
N CYS A 105 1.80 -19.60 -7.36
CA CYS A 105 0.98 -18.45 -6.98
C CYS A 105 -0.28 -18.34 -7.86
N GLN A 106 -1.45 -18.22 -7.25
CA GLN A 106 -2.71 -18.11 -7.97
C GLN A 106 -3.00 -16.67 -8.41
N SER A 107 -2.91 -16.41 -9.71
CA SER A 107 -3.17 -15.08 -10.30
C SER A 107 -4.58 -14.56 -10.02
N ALA A 108 -5.60 -15.42 -10.06
CA ALA A 108 -6.99 -15.03 -9.80
C ALA A 108 -7.19 -14.46 -8.37
N VAL A 109 -6.58 -15.10 -7.36
CA VAL A 109 -6.65 -14.67 -5.96
C VAL A 109 -5.89 -13.36 -5.76
N LEU A 110 -4.71 -13.23 -6.38
CA LEU A 110 -3.90 -12.01 -6.31
C LEU A 110 -4.59 -10.83 -7.02
N ASN A 111 -5.24 -11.07 -8.16
CA ASN A 111 -6.03 -10.04 -8.83
C ASN A 111 -7.22 -9.58 -7.98
N ALA A 112 -7.92 -10.51 -7.33
CA ALA A 112 -9.01 -10.19 -6.42
C ALA A 112 -8.52 -9.44 -5.16
N LEU A 113 -7.32 -9.75 -4.66
CA LEU A 113 -6.66 -8.99 -3.60
C LEU A 113 -6.41 -7.55 -4.03
N VAL A 114 -5.77 -7.34 -5.17
CA VAL A 114 -5.47 -5.99 -5.69
C VAL A 114 -6.78 -5.20 -5.85
N ALA A 115 -7.79 -5.81 -6.47
CA ALA A 115 -9.12 -5.19 -6.60
C ALA A 115 -9.75 -4.83 -5.25
N ARG A 116 -9.54 -5.64 -4.21
CA ARG A 116 -10.02 -5.34 -2.85
C ARG A 116 -9.24 -4.20 -2.21
N MET A 117 -7.92 -4.13 -2.39
CA MET A 117 -7.07 -3.05 -1.88
C MET A 117 -7.39 -1.72 -2.56
N GLN A 118 -7.69 -1.76 -3.87
CA GLN A 118 -8.09 -0.59 -4.68
C GLN A 118 -9.39 0.08 -4.23
N GLN A 119 -10.24 -0.60 -3.45
CA GLN A 119 -11.43 0.03 -2.86
C GLN A 119 -11.10 1.06 -1.78
N PHE A 120 -9.87 1.03 -1.25
CA PHE A 120 -9.39 1.98 -0.24
C PHE A 120 -8.35 2.93 -0.82
N ALA A 121 -7.43 2.41 -1.64
CA ALA A 121 -6.39 3.18 -2.31
C ALA A 121 -6.37 2.83 -3.80
N PRO A 122 -7.11 3.58 -4.65
CA PRO A 122 -7.33 3.23 -6.05
C PRO A 122 -6.06 3.32 -6.92
N GLU A 123 -5.04 4.04 -6.46
CA GLU A 123 -3.73 4.18 -7.11
C GLU A 123 -2.86 2.92 -6.99
N ILE A 124 -3.24 1.94 -6.18
CA ILE A 124 -2.48 0.69 -6.03
C ILE A 124 -2.52 -0.09 -7.34
N GLU A 125 -1.34 -0.42 -7.86
CA GLU A 125 -1.18 -1.33 -8.99
C GLU A 125 -0.71 -2.72 -8.54
N ALA A 126 -0.90 -3.72 -9.39
CA ALA A 126 -0.52 -5.10 -9.07
C ALA A 126 0.99 -5.24 -8.80
N GLN A 127 1.83 -4.42 -9.43
CA GLN A 127 3.27 -4.41 -9.19
C GLN A 127 3.67 -3.90 -7.81
N ASN A 128 2.79 -3.16 -7.13
CA ASN A 128 3.05 -2.63 -5.79
C ASN A 128 2.80 -3.68 -4.69
N VAL A 129 2.08 -4.76 -5.00
CA VAL A 129 1.58 -5.72 -4.01
C VAL A 129 2.39 -7.02 -4.04
N GLN A 130 2.91 -7.40 -2.88
CA GLN A 130 3.61 -8.66 -2.64
C GLN A 130 2.96 -9.40 -1.46
N VAL A 131 2.73 -10.70 -1.62
CA VAL A 131 2.24 -11.59 -0.56
C VAL A 131 3.34 -12.57 -0.19
N VAL A 132 3.74 -12.58 1.07
CA VAL A 132 4.76 -13.49 1.61
C VAL A 132 4.08 -14.46 2.56
N LEU A 133 4.18 -15.75 2.26
CA LEU A 133 3.73 -16.83 3.11
C LEU A 133 4.93 -17.43 3.83
N ARG A 134 4.83 -17.61 5.15
CA ARG A 134 5.85 -18.24 5.98
C ARG A 134 5.27 -19.39 6.79
N GLY A 135 6.09 -20.41 6.99
CA GLY A 135 5.77 -21.49 7.90
C GLY A 135 5.56 -20.99 9.32
N SER A 136 4.41 -21.31 9.90
CA SER A 136 4.09 -20.97 11.29
C SER A 136 4.30 -22.15 12.25
N GLY A 137 4.44 -23.37 11.72
CA GLY A 137 4.36 -24.61 12.50
C GLY A 137 2.95 -24.93 13.04
N LEU A 138 1.93 -24.14 12.71
CA LEU A 138 0.54 -24.38 13.13
C LEU A 138 -0.17 -25.38 12.20
N GLY A 139 -1.23 -25.99 12.73
CA GLY A 139 -2.03 -26.99 12.03
C GLY A 139 -1.63 -28.43 12.38
N TYR A 140 -2.13 -29.37 11.58
CA TYR A 140 -1.89 -30.79 11.76
C TYR A 140 -1.88 -31.52 10.40
N VAL A 141 -1.17 -32.65 10.34
CA VAL A 141 -1.14 -33.50 9.15
C VAL A 141 -2.52 -34.08 8.87
N GLY A 142 -2.98 -34.02 7.63
CA GLY A 142 -4.33 -34.40 7.20
C GLY A 142 -5.34 -33.26 7.16
N ARG A 143 -4.94 -32.00 7.37
CA ARG A 143 -5.82 -30.83 7.29
C ARG A 143 -6.24 -30.48 5.86
N GLY A 144 -5.45 -30.82 4.85
CA GLY A 144 -5.65 -30.49 3.44
C GLY A 144 -5.01 -29.17 2.98
N ALA A 145 -4.54 -28.32 3.90
CA ALA A 145 -3.88 -27.06 3.59
C ALA A 145 -3.02 -26.56 4.77
N PRO A 146 -1.95 -25.78 4.52
CA PRO A 146 -1.15 -25.16 5.57
C PRO A 146 -1.87 -24.02 6.29
N VAL A 147 -1.38 -23.70 7.49
CA VAL A 147 -1.77 -22.51 8.27
C VAL A 147 -0.58 -21.53 8.29
N PRO A 148 -0.27 -20.80 7.21
CA PRO A 148 0.90 -19.92 7.16
C PRO A 148 0.72 -18.63 7.96
N LEU A 149 1.84 -17.99 8.30
CA LEU A 149 1.87 -16.55 8.51
C LEU A 149 1.89 -15.86 7.15
N ILE A 150 0.94 -14.96 6.92
CA ILE A 150 0.76 -14.26 5.66
C ILE A 150 1.07 -12.80 5.90
N THR A 151 2.08 -12.28 5.21
CA THR A 151 2.43 -10.87 5.18
C THR A 151 2.06 -10.30 3.82
N VAL A 152 1.15 -9.34 3.79
CA VAL A 152 0.90 -8.52 2.60
C VAL A 152 1.77 -7.27 2.71
N ARG A 153 2.53 -7.00 1.67
CA ARG A 153 3.40 -5.84 1.52
C ARG A 153 2.91 -4.96 0.39
N LEU A 154 2.88 -3.66 0.64
CA LEU A 154 2.65 -2.63 -0.35
C LEU A 154 3.92 -1.78 -0.49
N THR A 155 4.50 -1.74 -1.69
CA THR A 155 5.78 -1.07 -1.96
C THR A 155 5.77 -0.35 -3.31
N GLY A 156 6.69 0.59 -3.50
CA GLY A 156 6.82 1.31 -4.79
C GLY A 156 5.64 2.26 -5.08
N MET A 157 4.93 2.69 -4.04
CA MET A 157 3.93 3.76 -4.15
C MET A 157 4.62 5.13 -4.18
N THR A 158 4.03 6.09 -4.86
CA THR A 158 4.46 7.48 -4.91
C THR A 158 3.31 8.38 -4.49
N TYR A 159 3.60 9.54 -3.90
CA TYR A 159 2.58 10.55 -3.67
C TYR A 159 2.21 11.22 -5.00
N ASP A 160 0.91 11.39 -5.23
CA ASP A 160 0.37 12.18 -6.33
C ASP A 160 0.05 13.59 -5.80
N PHE A 161 0.87 14.58 -6.18
CA PHE A 161 0.68 15.99 -5.83
C PHE A 161 0.16 16.75 -7.06
N ILE A 162 -0.97 17.45 -6.91
CA ILE A 162 -1.65 18.07 -8.05
C ILE A 162 -0.97 19.40 -8.43
N ALA A 163 -0.67 20.24 -7.45
CA ALA A 163 -0.11 21.58 -7.67
C ALA A 163 1.41 21.63 -7.46
N ILE A 164 1.97 20.83 -6.55
CA ILE A 164 3.39 20.95 -6.17
C ILE A 164 4.32 20.29 -7.20
N ASP A 165 3.91 19.16 -7.80
CA ASP A 165 4.72 18.44 -8.78
C ASP A 165 4.87 19.29 -10.07
N ASP A 166 3.75 19.73 -10.65
CA ASP A 166 3.72 20.45 -11.93
C ASP A 166 4.17 21.93 -11.85
N LEU A 167 3.92 22.62 -10.71
CA LEU A 167 4.25 24.04 -10.56
C LEU A 167 5.69 24.28 -10.07
N LEU A 168 6.21 23.41 -9.20
CA LEU A 168 7.49 23.63 -8.51
C LEU A 168 8.56 22.61 -8.92
N GLY A 169 8.21 21.58 -9.70
CA GLY A 169 9.17 20.60 -10.22
C GLY A 169 9.77 19.70 -9.14
N PHE A 170 9.12 19.58 -7.99
CA PHE A 170 9.48 18.59 -6.99
C PHE A 170 8.98 17.23 -7.47
N GLY A 171 9.79 16.56 -8.29
CA GLY A 171 9.43 15.28 -8.90
C GLY A 171 8.96 14.21 -7.90
N VAL A 172 8.50 13.07 -8.41
CA VAL A 172 7.86 11.98 -7.66
C VAL A 172 8.47 11.70 -6.28
N ALA A 173 7.68 11.91 -5.23
CA ALA A 173 8.09 11.60 -3.86
C ALA A 173 7.73 10.14 -3.52
N PRO A 174 8.71 9.30 -3.15
CA PRO A 174 8.44 7.92 -2.79
C PRO A 174 7.71 7.82 -1.45
N MET A 175 6.67 7.00 -1.40
CA MET A 175 5.97 6.64 -0.18
C MET A 175 6.70 5.45 0.49
N PRO A 176 6.82 5.40 1.83
CA PRO A 176 7.37 4.23 2.49
C PRO A 176 6.48 2.99 2.27
N GLY A 177 7.08 1.80 2.36
CA GLY A 177 6.33 0.55 2.26
C GLY A 177 5.51 0.26 3.51
N PHE A 178 4.42 -0.48 3.34
CA PHE A 178 3.55 -0.96 4.42
C PHE A 178 3.50 -2.48 4.42
N ASP A 179 3.57 -3.06 5.62
CA ASP A 179 3.51 -4.50 5.83
C ASP A 179 2.42 -4.83 6.85
N ALA A 180 1.53 -5.77 6.52
CA ALA A 180 0.53 -6.29 7.45
C ALA A 180 0.60 -7.82 7.49
N THR A 181 0.75 -8.39 8.69
CA THR A 181 0.90 -9.83 8.90
C THR A 181 -0.27 -10.43 9.69
N LEU A 182 -0.85 -11.50 9.17
CA LEU A 182 -1.96 -12.26 9.78
C LEU A 182 -1.73 -13.76 9.63
N ILE A 183 -2.38 -14.56 10.48
CA ILE A 183 -2.39 -16.02 10.35
C ILE A 183 -3.43 -16.40 9.28
N GLY A 184 -3.07 -17.33 8.39
CA GLY A 184 -3.99 -17.89 7.40
C GLY A 184 -5.07 -18.73 8.06
N GLU A 185 -6.31 -18.29 7.98
CA GLU A 185 -7.48 -18.99 8.51
C GLU A 185 -7.96 -20.04 7.49
N ASP A 186 -8.28 -19.60 6.28
CA ASP A 186 -8.76 -20.45 5.19
C ASP A 186 -7.79 -20.41 4.02
N GLN A 187 -7.14 -21.56 3.79
CA GLN A 187 -6.22 -21.79 2.67
C GLN A 187 -6.61 -23.07 1.92
N ASN A 188 -7.85 -23.54 2.10
CA ASN A 188 -8.33 -24.73 1.41
C ASN A 188 -8.99 -24.31 0.09
N GLY A 189 -8.67 -24.98 -1.01
CA GLY A 189 -9.17 -24.66 -2.37
C GLY A 189 -10.67 -24.82 -2.60
N ALA A 190 -11.47 -25.00 -1.54
CA ALA A 190 -12.90 -25.26 -1.61
C ALA A 190 -13.78 -24.00 -1.52
N GLY A 191 -13.19 -22.82 -1.34
CA GLY A 191 -13.90 -21.55 -1.09
C GLY A 191 -13.96 -20.57 -2.27
N VAL A 192 -13.64 -20.99 -3.49
CA VAL A 192 -13.79 -20.18 -4.72
C VAL A 192 -14.88 -20.72 -5.64
#